data_AF-A0A3N8HA46-F1
#
_entry.id   AF-A0A3N8HA46-F1
#
_cell.length_a   1.000
_cell.length_b   1.000
_cell.length_c   1.000
_cell.angle_alpha   90.00
_cell.angle_beta   90.00
_cell.angle_gamma   90.00
#
_symmetry.space_group_name_H-M   'P 1'
#
loop_
_entity.id
_entity.type
_entity.pdbx_description
1 polymer ?
#
loop_
_entity_poly.entity_id
_entity_poly.type
_entity_poly.pdbx_seq_one_letter_code
_entity_poly.pdbx_strand_id
1 'polypeptide(L)'
;MIVDWYGQTDFTNRAWLASMPELQKFVKMNFSIMIDSGSFRFNRCAGCDVNATILYNLDYLEEVYIPYRQYLRYNGHPVVFEFGITSLPGVNWETIQAAHPEIYWIHLDNAISTSGFDILNSKGSFLWIDPPPYPVVETYASMAQPNYFYSNALTKSNQISVGATFKGFNSSLAAWDIGVPQYIPQTCGATWLKTFATINKYYSTAVQLPFLQLVTWDDYEEGTELETGIENCVTLSASVDYTNHVLKVNLTHTNTVDHLELYEQNKDGTLALTNTFPATMMNIPISGFSGTFYLRAVGKPFMKNVISQAIVVDSKSVARRQSLARYGTASGARIASQNK
;
A
#
# COMPACT_ATOMS: atom_id res chain seq x y z
N MET A 1 -6.90 -4.50 8.06
CA MET A 1 -7.18 -3.07 7.83
C MET A 1 -7.05 -2.33 9.14
N ILE A 2 -6.44 -1.16 9.11
CA ILE A 2 -6.48 -0.23 10.24
C ILE A 2 -7.52 0.81 9.83
N VAL A 3 -8.59 0.95 10.61
CA VAL A 3 -9.76 1.74 10.25
C VAL A 3 -9.66 3.07 10.96
N ASP A 4 -9.57 4.14 10.19
CA ASP A 4 -9.64 5.49 10.71
C ASP A 4 -11.04 5.78 11.25
N TRP A 5 -11.13 6.19 12.52
CA TRP A 5 -12.37 6.23 13.27
C TRP A 5 -12.47 7.50 14.12
N TYR A 6 -13.55 8.24 13.90
CA TYR A 6 -13.80 9.55 14.52
C TYR A 6 -14.84 9.53 15.63
N GLY A 7 -15.38 8.37 16.01
CA GLY A 7 -16.38 8.29 17.07
C GLY A 7 -17.63 7.51 16.71
N GLN A 8 -18.38 7.10 17.73
CA GLN A 8 -19.60 6.31 17.55
C GLN A 8 -20.71 7.04 16.79
N THR A 9 -20.75 8.37 16.87
CA THR A 9 -21.74 9.23 16.18
C THR A 9 -21.31 9.59 14.76
N ASP A 10 -20.04 9.37 14.40
CA ASP A 10 -19.48 9.74 13.12
C ASP A 10 -19.87 8.74 12.01
N PHE A 11 -19.79 9.19 10.75
CA PHE A 11 -20.09 8.34 9.60
C PHE A 11 -19.13 7.15 9.49
N THR A 12 -17.86 7.30 9.89
CA THR A 12 -16.84 6.23 9.87
C THR A 12 -17.30 5.01 10.66
N ASN A 13 -17.86 5.20 11.85
CA ASN A 13 -18.41 4.12 12.67
C ASN A 13 -19.54 3.37 11.96
N ARG A 14 -20.49 4.10 11.37
CA ARG A 14 -21.63 3.51 10.66
C ARG A 14 -21.18 2.75 9.40
N ALA A 15 -20.27 3.33 8.63
CA ALA A 15 -19.74 2.73 7.41
C ALA A 15 -18.97 1.44 7.73
N TRP A 16 -18.15 1.46 8.78
CA TRP A 16 -17.39 0.28 9.17
C TRP A 16 -18.29 -0.85 9.69
N LEU A 17 -19.29 -0.53 10.54
CA LEU A 17 -20.29 -1.51 10.99
C LEU A 17 -21.06 -2.14 9.83
N ALA A 18 -21.41 -1.36 8.80
CA ALA A 18 -22.07 -1.88 7.60
C ALA A 18 -21.18 -2.85 6.80
N SER A 19 -19.86 -2.73 6.93
CA SER A 19 -18.89 -3.60 6.25
C SER A 19 -18.65 -4.94 6.99
N MET A 20 -18.99 -5.03 8.27
CA MET A 20 -18.72 -6.22 9.11
C MET A 20 -19.28 -7.53 8.56
N PRO A 21 -20.53 -7.61 8.05
CA PRO A 21 -21.07 -8.86 7.51
C PRO A 21 -20.25 -9.39 6.32
N GLU A 22 -19.67 -8.49 5.51
CA GLU A 22 -18.79 -8.87 4.41
C GLU A 22 -17.42 -9.30 4.94
N LEU A 23 -16.85 -8.52 5.86
CA LEU A 23 -15.56 -8.84 6.49
C LEU A 23 -15.56 -10.22 7.17
N GLN A 24 -16.69 -10.62 7.75
CA GLN A 24 -16.83 -11.95 8.37
C GLN A 24 -16.65 -13.11 7.39
N LYS A 25 -16.84 -12.89 6.07
CA LYS A 25 -16.58 -13.88 5.03
C LYS A 25 -15.07 -14.08 4.78
N PHE A 26 -14.24 -13.11 5.15
CA PHE A 26 -12.78 -13.13 5.00
C PHE A 26 -12.09 -13.50 6.31
N VAL A 27 -12.20 -14.75 6.73
CA VAL A 27 -11.71 -15.24 8.04
C VAL A 27 -10.21 -15.09 8.31
N LYS A 28 -9.41 -14.78 7.28
CA LYS A 28 -7.95 -14.51 7.41
C LYS A 28 -7.61 -13.03 7.46
N MET A 29 -8.61 -12.16 7.28
CA MET A 29 -8.43 -10.73 7.30
C MET A 29 -8.77 -10.20 8.69
N ASN A 30 -7.80 -9.52 9.29
CA ASN A 30 -7.99 -8.86 10.58
C ASN A 30 -8.20 -7.36 10.38
N PHE A 31 -8.82 -6.72 11.38
CA PHE A 31 -8.92 -5.27 11.46
C PHE A 31 -8.60 -4.74 12.85
N SER A 32 -8.16 -3.50 12.93
CA SER A 32 -8.09 -2.73 14.18
C SER A 32 -8.72 -1.36 13.97
N ILE A 33 -9.05 -0.69 15.06
CA ILE A 33 -9.50 0.69 15.04
C ILE A 33 -8.30 1.61 15.33
N MET A 34 -8.22 2.70 14.56
CA MET A 34 -7.38 3.86 14.81
C MET A 34 -8.28 5.00 15.29
N ILE A 35 -8.11 5.42 16.54
CA ILE A 35 -8.86 6.55 17.07
C ILE A 35 -8.15 7.82 16.63
N ASP A 36 -8.84 8.62 15.82
CA ASP A 36 -8.30 9.89 15.34
C ASP A 36 -8.53 11.03 16.34
N SER A 37 -7.60 11.99 16.39
CA SER A 37 -7.70 13.20 17.21
C SER A 37 -8.89 14.10 16.83
N GLY A 38 -9.44 13.97 15.63
CA GLY A 38 -10.69 14.59 15.22
C GLY A 38 -11.89 14.07 16.01
N SER A 39 -11.83 12.87 16.60
CA SER A 39 -12.90 12.36 17.48
C SER A 39 -13.18 13.27 18.68
N PHE A 40 -12.21 14.10 19.11
CA PHE A 40 -12.41 15.06 20.20
C PHE A 40 -13.17 16.31 19.76
N ARG A 41 -13.27 16.55 18.45
CA ARG A 41 -14.13 17.57 17.87
C ARG A 41 -15.56 17.05 17.66
N PHE A 42 -15.71 15.79 17.25
CA PHE A 42 -16.99 15.26 16.76
C PHE A 42 -17.71 14.29 17.73
N ASN A 43 -16.97 13.65 18.64
CA ASN A 43 -17.48 12.60 19.53
C ASN A 43 -16.94 12.71 20.97
N ARG A 44 -16.68 13.93 21.44
CA ARG A 44 -16.29 14.16 22.84
C ARG A 44 -17.45 13.86 23.78
N CYS A 45 -17.20 13.08 24.85
CA CYS A 45 -18.24 12.86 25.85
C CYS A 45 -18.56 14.14 26.65
N ALA A 46 -19.82 14.31 27.01
CA ALA A 46 -20.32 15.54 27.62
C ALA A 46 -19.67 15.79 29.00
N GLY A 47 -19.00 16.94 29.15
CA GLY A 47 -18.34 17.31 30.40
C GLY A 47 -17.01 16.60 30.68
N CYS A 48 -16.57 15.70 29.80
CA CYS A 48 -15.32 14.96 29.95
C CYS A 48 -14.10 15.82 29.61
N ASP A 49 -12.98 15.58 30.28
CA ASP A 49 -11.67 16.00 29.79
C ASP A 49 -11.16 15.07 28.67
N VAL A 50 -9.92 15.31 28.20
CA VAL A 50 -9.32 14.52 27.12
C VAL A 50 -9.13 13.05 27.51
N ASN A 51 -8.73 12.76 28.75
CA ASN A 51 -8.49 11.40 29.22
C ASN A 51 -9.81 10.62 29.34
N ALA A 52 -10.82 11.23 29.96
CA ALA A 52 -12.15 10.65 30.05
C ALA A 52 -12.79 10.43 28.67
N THR A 53 -12.48 11.29 27.68
CA THR A 53 -12.94 11.09 26.29
C THR A 53 -12.25 9.92 25.60
N ILE A 54 -10.94 9.72 25.85
CA ILE A 54 -10.21 8.55 25.33
C ILE A 54 -10.80 7.26 25.89
N LEU A 55 -11.00 7.21 27.21
CA LEU A 55 -11.60 6.04 27.88
C LEU A 55 -13.02 5.79 27.38
N TYR A 56 -13.84 6.83 27.24
CA TYR A 56 -15.18 6.72 26.68
C TYR A 56 -15.19 6.12 25.26
N ASN A 57 -14.28 6.56 24.39
CA ASN A 57 -14.16 6.00 23.06
C ASN A 57 -13.69 4.54 23.13
N LEU A 58 -12.73 4.22 24.00
CA LEU A 58 -12.19 2.87 24.16
C LEU A 58 -13.26 1.90 24.68
N ASP A 59 -14.04 2.27 25.70
CA ASP A 59 -15.16 1.49 26.23
C ASP A 59 -16.13 1.07 25.12
N TYR A 60 -16.44 2.00 24.21
CA TYR A 60 -17.27 1.70 23.04
C TYR A 60 -16.59 0.69 22.09
N LEU A 61 -15.28 0.80 21.85
CA LEU A 61 -14.56 -0.19 21.04
C LEU A 61 -14.56 -1.57 21.71
N GLU A 62 -14.40 -1.63 23.03
CA GLU A 62 -14.43 -2.87 23.82
C GLU A 62 -15.78 -3.59 23.72
N GLU A 63 -16.88 -2.83 23.72
CA GLU A 63 -18.22 -3.37 23.57
C GLU A 63 -18.53 -3.77 22.12
N VAL A 64 -18.15 -2.92 21.16
CA VAL A 64 -18.66 -3.02 19.79
C VAL A 64 -17.70 -3.76 18.86
N TYR A 65 -16.40 -3.48 18.91
CA TYR A 65 -15.45 -3.96 17.88
C TYR A 65 -14.52 -5.08 18.35
N ILE A 66 -13.96 -4.96 19.55
CA ILE A 66 -12.99 -5.91 20.10
C ILE A 66 -13.53 -7.36 20.24
N PRO A 67 -14.84 -7.60 20.45
CA PRO A 67 -15.38 -8.96 20.50
C PRO A 67 -15.38 -9.70 19.16
N TYR A 68 -15.23 -9.00 18.03
CA TYR A 68 -15.13 -9.65 16.73
C TYR A 68 -13.88 -10.54 16.66
N ARG A 69 -14.02 -11.76 16.13
CA ARG A 69 -12.91 -12.71 15.99
C ARG A 69 -11.81 -12.19 15.06
N GLN A 70 -12.18 -11.32 14.12
CA GLN A 70 -11.29 -10.66 13.17
C GLN A 70 -10.60 -9.42 13.78
N TYR A 71 -10.91 -9.03 15.02
CA TYR A 71 -10.21 -7.92 15.65
C TYR A 71 -8.74 -8.29 15.86
N LEU A 72 -7.83 -7.40 15.46
CA LEU A 72 -6.40 -7.62 15.49
C LEU A 72 -5.95 -7.78 16.94
N ARG A 73 -5.31 -8.91 17.20
CA ARG A 73 -4.68 -9.21 18.49
C ARG A 73 -3.21 -9.53 18.30
N TYR A 74 -2.37 -9.00 19.17
CA TYR A 74 -0.95 -9.32 19.23
C TYR A 74 -0.65 -9.98 20.57
N ASN A 75 -0.18 -11.24 20.56
CA ASN A 75 0.00 -12.05 21.76
C ASN A 75 -1.25 -12.12 22.66
N GLY A 76 -2.45 -12.15 22.06
CA GLY A 76 -3.74 -12.21 22.75
C GLY A 76 -4.37 -10.85 23.09
N HIS A 77 -3.58 -9.77 23.09
CA HIS A 77 -4.01 -8.42 23.44
C HIS A 77 -4.65 -7.71 22.24
N PRO A 78 -5.83 -7.06 22.37
CA PRO A 78 -6.37 -6.20 21.32
C PRO A 78 -5.41 -5.06 21.00
N VAL A 79 -5.24 -4.78 19.71
CA VAL A 79 -4.40 -3.67 19.24
C VAL A 79 -5.29 -2.49 18.87
N VAL A 80 -4.99 -1.31 19.42
CA VAL A 80 -5.67 -0.04 19.10
C VAL A 80 -4.61 0.97 18.68
N PHE A 81 -4.88 1.69 17.59
CA PHE A 81 -4.00 2.76 17.11
C PHE A 81 -4.55 4.12 17.53
N GLU A 82 -3.68 5.11 17.66
CA GLU A 82 -4.08 6.51 17.83
C GLU A 82 -3.45 7.39 16.75
N PHE A 83 -4.21 8.31 16.19
CA PHE A 83 -3.71 9.27 15.21
C PHE A 83 -3.81 10.69 15.79
N GLY A 84 -2.65 11.24 16.16
CA GLY A 84 -2.54 12.62 16.65
C GLY A 84 -3.07 12.87 18.07
N ILE A 85 -3.51 11.84 18.80
CA ILE A 85 -4.01 11.98 20.17
C ILE A 85 -2.88 12.37 21.11
N THR A 86 -1.70 11.76 20.93
CA THR A 86 -0.51 12.06 21.74
C THR A 86 -0.14 13.55 21.74
N SER A 87 -0.45 14.27 20.67
CA SER A 87 -0.16 15.71 20.55
C SER A 87 -1.19 16.61 21.24
N LEU A 88 -2.29 16.05 21.76
CA LEU A 88 -3.33 16.83 22.45
C LEU A 88 -2.89 17.24 23.86
N PRO A 89 -3.15 18.49 24.28
CA PRO A 89 -2.83 18.94 25.63
C PRO A 89 -3.57 18.14 26.70
N GLY A 90 -2.83 17.70 27.73
CA GLY A 90 -3.40 17.06 28.93
C GLY A 90 -3.63 15.56 28.82
N VAL A 91 -3.22 14.91 27.72
CA VAL A 91 -3.25 13.44 27.61
C VAL A 91 -2.27 12.82 28.59
N ASN A 92 -2.77 11.87 29.37
CA ASN A 92 -2.01 11.10 30.35
C ASN A 92 -2.11 9.61 30.01
N TRP A 93 -1.15 9.14 29.21
CA TRP A 93 -1.06 7.75 28.79
C TRP A 93 -0.83 6.76 29.95
N GLU A 94 -0.25 7.20 31.07
CA GLU A 94 -0.11 6.35 32.25
C GLU A 94 -1.48 5.99 32.81
N THR A 95 -2.35 7.00 33.01
CA THR A 95 -3.72 6.79 33.48
C THR A 95 -4.54 5.96 32.47
N ILE A 96 -4.43 6.27 31.18
CA ILE A 96 -5.19 5.58 30.13
C ILE A 96 -4.80 4.09 30.06
N GLN A 97 -3.50 3.80 30.04
CA GLN A 97 -3.02 2.43 29.98
C GLN A 97 -3.28 1.65 31.28
N ALA A 98 -3.27 2.32 32.44
CA ALA A 98 -3.61 1.71 33.72
C ALA A 98 -5.09 1.31 33.82
N ALA A 99 -5.99 2.04 33.16
CA ALA A 99 -7.42 1.71 33.10
C ALA A 99 -7.70 0.48 32.22
N HIS A 100 -6.93 0.29 31.14
CA HIS A 100 -7.08 -0.81 30.19
C HIS A 100 -5.73 -1.50 29.92
N PRO A 101 -5.15 -2.22 30.91
CA PRO A 101 -3.82 -2.82 30.79
C PRO A 101 -3.74 -3.94 29.73
N GLU A 102 -4.87 -4.50 29.33
CA GLU A 102 -4.99 -5.50 28.28
C GLU A 102 -4.89 -4.94 26.86
N ILE A 103 -5.13 -3.65 26.66
CA ILE A 103 -5.07 -3.01 25.35
C ILE A 103 -3.63 -2.65 24.98
N TYR A 104 -3.24 -2.99 23.76
CA TYR A 104 -1.97 -2.58 23.18
C TYR A 104 -2.15 -1.34 22.32
N TRP A 105 -1.76 -0.19 22.87
CA TRP A 105 -1.72 1.08 22.16
C TRP A 105 -0.50 1.18 21.24
N ILE A 106 -0.78 1.50 19.97
CA ILE A 106 0.23 1.80 18.95
C ILE A 106 0.12 3.27 18.59
N HIS A 107 1.20 3.99 18.81
CA HIS A 107 1.21 5.44 18.74
C HIS A 107 1.78 5.95 17.41
N LEU A 108 1.35 7.14 16.99
CA LEU A 108 1.87 7.76 15.79
C LEU A 108 3.33 8.22 15.99
N ASP A 109 4.21 7.88 15.06
CA ASP A 109 5.55 8.44 14.95
C ASP A 109 5.63 9.42 13.78
N ASN A 110 5.73 10.71 14.10
CA ASN A 110 5.96 11.75 13.12
C ASN A 110 7.00 12.76 13.62
N ALA A 111 7.49 13.63 12.74
CA ALA A 111 8.56 14.57 13.09
C ALA A 111 8.13 15.68 14.07
N ILE A 112 6.84 15.83 14.37
CA ILE A 112 6.28 16.93 15.16
C ILE A 112 5.74 16.50 16.53
N SER A 113 5.71 15.20 16.83
CA SER A 113 5.31 14.65 18.12
C SER A 113 6.46 13.89 18.79
N THR A 114 6.30 13.60 20.08
CA THR A 114 7.16 12.61 20.73
C THR A 114 7.03 11.28 20.00
N SER A 115 8.15 10.58 19.78
CA SER A 115 8.12 9.24 19.18
C SER A 115 7.16 8.35 19.97
N GLY A 116 6.28 7.64 19.27
CA GLY A 116 5.32 6.75 19.89
C GLY A 116 5.97 5.64 20.73
N PHE A 117 7.23 5.29 20.45
CA PHE A 117 8.01 4.34 21.24
C PHE A 117 8.40 4.86 22.63
N ASP A 118 8.48 6.18 22.79
CA ASP A 118 8.94 6.84 24.03
C ASP A 118 7.79 7.23 24.96
N ILE A 119 6.54 7.03 24.54
CA ILE A 119 5.37 7.17 25.42
C ILE A 119 5.46 6.12 26.53
N LEU A 120 5.24 6.55 27.77
CA LEU A 120 5.29 5.67 28.93
C LEU A 120 4.27 4.52 28.77
N ASN A 121 4.75 3.29 28.97
CA ASN A 121 3.99 2.04 28.78
C ASN A 121 3.54 1.75 27.33
N SER A 122 4.03 2.51 26.34
CA SER A 122 3.77 2.25 24.92
C SER A 122 4.02 0.79 24.55
N LYS A 123 3.09 0.23 23.78
CA LYS A 123 3.21 -1.12 23.20
C LYS A 123 3.70 -1.10 21.77
N GLY A 124 3.88 0.07 21.18
CA GLY A 124 4.36 0.20 19.83
C GLY A 124 4.21 1.59 19.25
N SER A 125 4.77 1.72 18.05
CA SER A 125 4.70 2.93 17.25
C SER A 125 4.48 2.56 15.79
N PHE A 126 3.81 3.43 15.04
CA PHE A 126 3.65 3.29 13.59
C PHE A 126 4.18 4.50 12.85
N LEU A 127 4.82 4.24 11.71
CA LEU A 127 5.26 5.27 10.79
C LEU A 127 4.08 5.76 9.96
N TRP A 128 3.91 7.07 9.82
CA TRP A 128 3.04 7.67 8.80
C TRP A 128 3.86 8.36 7.71
N ILE A 129 3.18 8.77 6.64
CA ILE A 129 3.78 9.65 5.64
C ILE A 129 3.94 11.05 6.23
N ASP A 130 5.13 11.65 6.06
CA ASP A 130 5.51 12.93 6.66
C ASP A 130 6.03 13.86 5.56
N PRO A 131 5.12 14.50 4.80
CA PRO A 131 5.50 15.44 3.76
C PRO A 131 6.14 16.70 4.36
N PRO A 132 7.04 17.36 3.63
CA PRO A 132 7.71 18.55 4.15
C PRO A 132 6.71 19.71 4.32
N PRO A 133 6.97 20.65 5.24
CA PRO A 133 6.09 21.79 5.45
C PRO A 133 6.03 22.69 4.20
N TYR A 134 4.85 23.21 3.89
CA TYR A 134 4.67 24.19 2.82
C TYR A 134 5.56 25.44 3.03
N PRO A 135 6.13 26.03 1.96
CA PRO A 135 5.98 25.71 0.54
C PRO A 135 7.05 24.77 -0.01
N VAL A 136 7.67 23.93 0.82
CA VAL A 136 8.73 23.03 0.36
C VAL A 136 8.14 21.98 -0.58
N VAL A 137 8.63 21.95 -1.81
CA VAL A 137 8.28 20.94 -2.81
C VAL A 137 9.49 20.04 -3.02
N GLU A 138 9.35 18.78 -2.63
CA GLU A 138 10.38 17.77 -2.87
C GLU A 138 10.40 17.33 -4.34
N THR A 139 11.60 17.21 -4.91
CA THR A 139 11.78 16.58 -6.24
C THR A 139 11.80 15.05 -6.15
N TYR A 140 12.09 14.51 -4.97
CA TYR A 140 12.03 13.09 -4.64
C TYR A 140 11.63 12.95 -3.17
N ALA A 141 10.85 11.92 -2.85
CA ALA A 141 10.48 11.62 -1.47
C ALA A 141 11.72 11.48 -0.56
N SER A 142 11.82 12.33 0.45
CA SER A 142 12.80 12.18 1.52
C SER A 142 12.51 10.89 2.31
N MET A 143 13.56 10.12 2.59
CA MET A 143 13.46 8.95 3.47
C MET A 143 13.99 9.26 4.87
N ALA A 144 14.15 10.53 5.24
CA ALA A 144 14.69 10.93 6.53
C ALA A 144 13.84 10.39 7.69
N GLN A 145 12.53 10.65 7.67
CA GLN A 145 11.61 10.16 8.71
C GLN A 145 11.49 8.63 8.71
N PRO A 146 11.32 7.92 7.56
CA PRO A 146 11.39 6.46 7.54
C PRO A 146 12.70 5.89 8.10
N ASN A 147 13.87 6.46 7.75
CA ASN A 147 15.16 6.01 8.27
C ASN A 147 15.26 6.25 9.79
N TYR A 148 14.80 7.39 10.28
CA TYR A 148 14.74 7.71 11.71
C TYR A 148 13.87 6.68 12.45
N PHE A 149 12.63 6.49 11.99
CA PHE A 149 11.69 5.54 12.57
C PHE A 149 12.26 4.13 12.64
N TYR A 150 12.79 3.60 11.53
CA TYR A 150 13.31 2.24 11.51
C TYR A 150 14.59 2.09 12.34
N SER A 151 15.44 3.12 12.41
CA SER A 151 16.61 3.11 13.30
C SER A 151 16.19 3.09 14.77
N ASN A 152 15.18 3.88 15.14
CA ASN A 152 14.64 3.93 16.50
C ASN A 152 13.95 2.61 16.87
N ALA A 153 13.10 2.09 15.99
CA ALA A 153 12.37 0.83 16.16
C ALA A 153 13.28 -0.36 16.51
N LEU A 154 14.45 -0.47 15.88
CA LEU A 154 15.42 -1.53 16.18
C LEU A 154 16.00 -1.47 17.60
N THR A 155 15.93 -0.32 18.27
CA THR A 155 16.32 -0.17 19.68
C THR A 155 15.22 -0.60 20.66
N LYS A 156 14.01 -0.90 20.16
CA LYS A 156 12.78 -1.11 20.93
C LYS A 156 12.23 -2.53 20.75
N SER A 157 13.07 -3.54 20.98
CA SER A 157 12.77 -4.95 20.66
C SER A 157 11.54 -5.57 21.36
N ASN A 158 11.03 -4.94 22.42
CA ASN A 158 9.83 -5.38 23.16
C ASN A 158 8.55 -4.61 22.76
N GLN A 159 8.63 -3.72 21.78
CA GLN A 159 7.51 -2.94 21.27
C GLN A 159 7.18 -3.32 19.83
N ILE A 160 5.93 -3.15 19.45
CA ILE A 160 5.44 -3.44 18.10
C ILE A 160 5.83 -2.27 17.19
N SER A 161 6.64 -2.56 16.17
CA SER A 161 6.92 -1.61 15.09
C SER A 161 5.99 -1.87 13.91
N VAL A 162 5.24 -0.84 13.52
CA VAL A 162 4.39 -0.88 12.33
C VAL A 162 4.99 0.06 11.28
N GLY A 163 5.78 -0.51 10.37
CA GLY A 163 6.39 0.25 9.27
C GLY A 163 5.37 0.67 8.23
N ALA A 164 5.73 1.58 7.33
CA ALA A 164 4.85 2.07 6.28
C ALA A 164 5.53 2.12 4.90
N THR A 165 4.72 1.93 3.87
CA THR A 165 5.02 2.27 2.47
C THR A 165 3.93 3.16 1.91
N PHE A 166 4.32 4.11 1.07
CA PHE A 166 3.41 5.09 0.46
C PHE A 166 3.80 5.39 -0.98
N LYS A 167 2.81 5.73 -1.82
CA LYS A 167 3.05 6.04 -3.24
C LYS A 167 3.54 7.48 -3.44
N GLY A 168 3.16 8.40 -2.56
CA GLY A 168 3.41 9.84 -2.61
C GLY A 168 2.39 10.56 -1.71
N PHE A 169 2.31 11.88 -1.79
CA PHE A 169 1.38 12.70 -1.01
C PHE A 169 1.03 13.97 -1.79
N ASN A 170 -0.23 14.37 -1.76
CA ASN A 170 -0.69 15.65 -2.30
C ASN A 170 -2.01 16.07 -1.63
N SER A 171 -1.92 16.94 -0.63
CA SER A 171 -3.07 17.48 0.09
C SER A 171 -3.72 18.69 -0.56
N SER A 172 -3.39 19.03 -1.81
CA SER A 172 -3.95 20.23 -2.47
C SER A 172 -5.46 20.26 -2.63
N LEU A 173 -6.13 19.12 -2.47
CA LEU A 173 -7.59 19.00 -2.46
C LEU A 173 -8.15 18.64 -1.07
N ALA A 174 -7.30 18.45 -0.06
CA ALA A 174 -7.71 18.10 1.29
C ALA A 174 -8.39 19.29 1.98
N ALA A 175 -9.53 19.05 2.62
CA ALA A 175 -10.29 20.12 3.26
C ALA A 175 -9.59 20.71 4.49
N TRP A 176 -8.64 19.97 5.08
CA TRP A 176 -7.86 20.39 6.23
C TRP A 176 -6.61 21.19 5.87
N ASP A 177 -6.20 21.21 4.59
CA ASP A 177 -4.96 21.84 4.12
C ASP A 177 -5.17 23.05 3.18
N ILE A 178 -6.13 23.90 3.53
CA ILE A 178 -6.52 25.04 2.68
C ILE A 178 -5.40 26.08 2.63
N GLY A 179 -4.76 26.19 1.46
CA GLY A 179 -3.82 27.25 1.12
C GLY A 179 -2.35 26.97 1.48
N VAL A 180 -2.04 25.80 2.04
CA VAL A 180 -0.66 25.39 2.38
C VAL A 180 -0.35 23.94 1.98
N PRO A 181 -0.64 23.54 0.72
CA PRO A 181 -0.58 22.15 0.28
C PRO A 181 0.81 21.54 0.44
N GLN A 182 0.84 20.33 0.98
CA GLN A 182 2.05 19.55 1.16
C GLN A 182 2.16 18.51 0.04
N TYR A 183 3.40 18.16 -0.33
CA TYR A 183 3.63 17.35 -1.51
C TYR A 183 4.86 16.44 -1.39
N ILE A 184 4.65 15.16 -1.68
CA ILE A 184 5.69 14.17 -1.96
C ILE A 184 5.41 13.59 -3.36
N PRO A 185 6.35 13.69 -4.32
CA PRO A 185 6.13 13.18 -5.66
C PRO A 185 6.04 11.65 -5.68
N GLN A 186 5.16 11.10 -6.53
CA GLN A 186 5.13 9.64 -6.77
C GLN A 186 6.32 9.17 -7.63
N THR A 187 6.88 10.07 -8.44
CA THR A 187 8.02 9.85 -9.33
C THR A 187 7.83 8.59 -10.19
N CYS A 188 6.69 8.48 -10.88
CA CYS A 188 6.36 7.33 -11.71
C CYS A 188 6.48 5.99 -10.96
N GLY A 189 6.00 5.94 -9.72
CA GLY A 189 6.06 4.75 -8.85
C GLY A 189 7.41 4.51 -8.18
N ALA A 190 8.44 5.33 -8.44
CA ALA A 190 9.75 5.16 -7.80
C ALA A 190 9.70 5.45 -6.28
N THR A 191 8.83 6.35 -5.83
CA THR A 191 8.64 6.62 -4.39
C THR A 191 8.16 5.37 -3.66
N TRP A 192 7.15 4.68 -4.20
CA TRP A 192 6.68 3.39 -3.69
C TRP A 192 7.82 2.39 -3.52
N LEU A 193 8.61 2.15 -4.58
CA LEU A 193 9.75 1.22 -4.52
C LEU A 193 10.82 1.67 -3.52
N LYS A 194 11.05 2.97 -3.38
CA LYS A 194 12.05 3.54 -2.45
C LYS A 194 11.67 3.27 -0.99
N THR A 195 10.38 3.27 -0.65
CA THR A 195 9.93 2.94 0.72
C THR A 195 10.22 1.48 1.08
N PHE A 196 9.93 0.53 0.17
CA PHE A 196 10.33 -0.88 0.34
C PHE A 196 11.85 -1.07 0.42
N ALA A 197 12.59 -0.40 -0.46
CA ALA A 197 14.05 -0.43 -0.42
C ALA A 197 14.61 0.12 0.91
N THR A 198 13.91 1.07 1.51
CA THR A 198 14.27 1.63 2.82
C THR A 198 14.00 0.63 3.94
N ILE A 199 12.85 -0.04 3.96
CA ILE A 199 12.56 -1.12 4.91
C ILE A 199 13.64 -2.20 4.84
N ASN A 200 14.03 -2.62 3.64
CA ASN A 200 15.03 -3.67 3.41
C ASN A 200 16.46 -3.32 3.89
N LYS A 201 16.73 -2.06 4.28
CA LYS A 201 18.00 -1.70 4.93
C LYS A 201 18.03 -2.10 6.41
N TYR A 202 16.87 -2.18 7.04
CA TYR A 202 16.71 -2.37 8.49
C TYR A 202 16.16 -3.75 8.83
N TYR A 203 15.36 -4.33 7.94
CA TYR A 203 14.69 -5.61 8.13
C TYR A 203 15.09 -6.62 7.06
N SER A 204 15.04 -7.88 7.43
CA SER A 204 15.39 -9.03 6.58
C SER A 204 14.64 -10.27 7.05
N THR A 205 14.81 -11.41 6.39
CA THR A 205 14.26 -12.69 6.87
C THR A 205 14.75 -13.09 8.27
N ALA A 206 15.91 -12.57 8.72
CA ALA A 206 16.44 -12.79 10.07
C ALA A 206 15.96 -11.75 11.09
N VAL A 207 15.55 -10.56 10.64
CA VAL A 207 15.04 -9.46 11.48
C VAL A 207 13.75 -8.98 10.84
N GLN A 208 12.63 -9.60 11.22
CA GLN A 208 11.33 -9.35 10.59
C GLN A 208 10.67 -8.09 11.16
N LEU A 209 10.13 -7.25 10.27
CA LEU A 209 9.22 -6.17 10.65
C LEU A 209 7.87 -6.80 11.06
N PRO A 210 7.35 -6.56 12.28
CA PRO A 210 6.12 -7.22 12.74
C PRO A 210 4.90 -6.91 11.86
N PHE A 211 4.73 -5.64 11.49
CA PHE A 211 3.65 -5.20 10.60
C PHE A 211 4.13 -4.15 9.62
N LEU A 212 3.59 -4.21 8.41
CA LEU A 212 3.75 -3.20 7.38
C LEU A 212 2.36 -2.68 7.00
N GLN A 213 2.16 -1.38 7.12
CA GLN A 213 0.98 -0.71 6.58
C GLN A 213 1.25 -0.17 5.17
N LEU A 214 0.21 -0.22 4.34
CA LEU A 214 0.20 0.36 3.01
C LEU A 214 -0.64 1.64 3.09
N VAL A 215 0.02 2.79 3.01
CA VAL A 215 -0.58 4.12 3.17
C VAL A 215 -0.96 4.65 1.80
N THR A 216 -2.24 4.77 1.47
CA THR A 216 -3.44 4.24 2.15
C THR A 216 -4.25 3.38 1.19
N TRP A 217 -5.33 2.73 1.62
CA TRP A 217 -6.22 2.08 0.65
C TRP A 217 -7.00 3.12 -0.16
N ASP A 218 -7.65 4.07 0.53
CA ASP A 218 -8.71 4.93 -0.01
C ASP A 218 -8.67 6.39 0.49
N ASP A 219 -7.53 6.90 0.97
CA ASP A 219 -7.41 8.33 1.25
C ASP A 219 -7.12 9.13 -0.03
N TYR A 220 -8.19 9.48 -0.72
CA TYR A 220 -8.19 10.31 -1.92
C TYR A 220 -7.92 11.79 -1.62
N GLU A 221 -8.14 12.27 -0.38
CA GLU A 221 -7.91 13.68 -0.03
C GLU A 221 -6.41 13.99 0.00
N GLU A 222 -5.60 13.03 0.47
CA GLU A 222 -4.15 13.12 0.50
C GLU A 222 -3.46 12.59 -0.77
N GLY A 223 -4.22 12.00 -1.71
CA GLY A 223 -3.69 11.37 -2.90
C GLY A 223 -2.74 10.20 -2.60
N THR A 224 -2.94 9.53 -1.45
CA THR A 224 -2.16 8.37 -0.98
C THR A 224 -2.82 7.04 -1.33
N GLU A 225 -4.05 7.06 -1.87
CA GLU A 225 -4.91 5.91 -2.13
C GLU A 225 -4.28 4.87 -3.07
N LEU A 226 -4.41 3.60 -2.75
CA LEU A 226 -3.88 2.49 -3.54
C LEU A 226 -4.96 1.77 -4.36
N GLU A 227 -6.25 2.03 -4.07
CA GLU A 227 -7.40 1.38 -4.70
C GLU A 227 -7.38 1.47 -6.24
N THR A 228 -6.99 2.62 -6.80
CA THR A 228 -6.93 2.83 -8.26
C THR A 228 -5.59 2.39 -8.89
N GLY A 229 -4.65 1.92 -8.08
CA GLY A 229 -3.29 1.60 -8.46
C GLY A 229 -2.37 2.82 -8.55
N ILE A 230 -1.08 2.54 -8.80
CA ILE A 230 0.01 3.52 -8.86
C ILE A 230 0.38 3.74 -10.33
N GLU A 231 0.37 4.99 -10.74
CA GLU A 231 0.90 5.40 -12.04
C GLU A 231 2.42 5.25 -12.07
N ASN A 232 2.90 4.45 -13.02
CA ASN A 232 4.32 4.16 -13.21
C ASN A 232 4.91 4.80 -14.48
N CYS A 233 4.12 5.61 -15.19
CA CYS A 233 4.53 6.30 -16.43
C CYS A 233 5.15 5.38 -17.49
N VAL A 234 4.83 4.07 -17.44
CA VAL A 234 5.39 3.09 -18.36
C VAL A 234 4.84 3.35 -19.76
N THR A 235 5.73 3.39 -20.73
CA THR A 235 5.40 3.32 -22.15
C THR A 235 5.94 2.02 -22.71
N LEU A 236 5.13 1.33 -23.51
CA LEU A 236 5.46 0.06 -24.13
C LEU A 236 5.16 0.13 -25.62
N SER A 237 6.17 -0.15 -26.43
CA SER A 237 6.01 -0.42 -27.86
C SER A 237 6.87 -1.59 -28.27
N ALA A 238 6.46 -2.28 -29.33
CA ALA A 238 7.20 -3.41 -29.85
C ALA A 238 7.09 -3.47 -31.37
N SER A 239 8.17 -3.83 -32.06
CA SER A 239 8.23 -3.91 -33.51
C SER A 239 8.98 -5.15 -33.98
N VAL A 240 8.53 -5.72 -35.10
CA VAL A 240 9.13 -6.93 -35.66
C VAL A 240 10.42 -6.59 -36.40
N ASP A 241 11.53 -7.20 -36.00
CA ASP A 241 12.78 -7.25 -36.75
C ASP A 241 12.88 -8.59 -37.48
N TYR A 242 12.48 -8.58 -38.75
CA TYR A 242 12.50 -9.78 -39.61
C TYR A 242 13.91 -10.27 -39.93
N THR A 243 14.92 -9.39 -39.92
CA THR A 243 16.32 -9.76 -40.21
C THR A 243 16.88 -10.61 -39.07
N ASN A 244 16.59 -10.21 -37.84
CA ASN A 244 17.11 -10.87 -36.64
C ASN A 244 16.12 -11.87 -36.03
N HIS A 245 14.92 -12.01 -36.61
CA HIS A 245 13.83 -12.86 -36.13
C HIS A 245 13.46 -12.61 -34.66
N VAL A 246 13.38 -11.32 -34.28
CA VAL A 246 12.99 -10.88 -32.93
C VAL A 246 11.90 -9.82 -32.96
N LEU A 247 11.13 -9.74 -31.89
CA LEU A 247 10.34 -8.58 -31.52
C LEU A 247 11.25 -7.64 -30.70
N LYS A 248 11.55 -6.46 -31.25
CA LYS A 248 12.23 -5.38 -30.52
C LYS A 248 11.25 -4.72 -29.60
N VAL A 249 11.54 -4.73 -28.30
CA VAL A 249 10.73 -4.12 -27.26
C VAL A 249 11.38 -2.80 -26.83
N ASN A 250 10.57 -1.75 -26.76
CA ASN A 250 10.94 -0.48 -26.14
C ASN A 250 10.02 -0.26 -24.94
N LEU A 251 10.62 -0.31 -23.75
CA LEU A 251 9.95 -0.21 -22.47
C LEU A 251 10.66 0.84 -21.60
N THR A 252 9.91 1.81 -21.11
CA THR A 252 10.40 2.79 -20.11
C THR A 252 10.09 2.33 -18.68
N HIS A 253 10.75 2.94 -17.67
CA HIS A 253 10.52 2.66 -16.25
C HIS A 253 10.55 1.15 -15.89
N THR A 254 11.47 0.40 -16.47
CA THR A 254 11.53 -1.07 -16.36
C THR A 254 11.60 -1.59 -14.92
N ASN A 255 12.12 -0.81 -13.98
CA ASN A 255 12.16 -1.12 -12.55
C ASN A 255 10.77 -1.21 -11.89
N THR A 256 9.74 -0.63 -12.52
CA THR A 256 8.34 -0.63 -12.08
C THR A 256 7.52 -1.77 -12.70
N VAL A 257 8.12 -2.50 -13.64
CA VAL A 257 7.52 -3.64 -14.32
C VAL A 257 8.04 -4.91 -13.67
N ASP A 258 7.15 -5.85 -13.41
CA ASP A 258 7.49 -7.16 -12.90
C ASP A 258 7.99 -8.08 -14.01
N HIS A 259 7.16 -8.27 -15.04
CA HIS A 259 7.46 -9.10 -16.20
C HIS A 259 6.66 -8.65 -17.43
N LEU A 260 7.01 -9.22 -18.58
CA LEU A 260 6.28 -9.08 -19.83
C LEU A 260 5.46 -10.33 -20.09
N GLU A 261 4.27 -10.16 -20.65
CA GLU A 261 3.39 -11.22 -21.11
C GLU A 261 3.10 -11.03 -22.61
N LEU A 262 3.32 -12.06 -23.42
CA LEU A 262 2.95 -12.05 -24.84
C LEU A 262 1.63 -12.79 -25.02
N TYR A 263 0.68 -12.13 -25.67
CA TYR A 263 -0.62 -12.67 -26.00
C TYR A 263 -0.78 -12.81 -27.50
N GLU A 264 -1.36 -13.92 -27.95
CA GLU A 264 -1.82 -14.13 -29.33
C GLU A 264 -3.32 -13.84 -29.40
N GLN A 265 -3.76 -13.16 -30.46
CA GLN A 265 -5.17 -12.93 -30.73
C GLN A 265 -5.77 -14.12 -31.48
N ASN A 266 -6.79 -14.74 -30.88
CA ASN A 266 -7.60 -15.77 -31.51
C ASN A 266 -8.54 -15.18 -32.56
N LYS A 267 -9.07 -16.04 -33.43
CA LYS A 267 -10.03 -15.63 -34.48
C LYS A 267 -11.31 -14.99 -33.95
N ASP A 268 -11.70 -15.29 -32.71
CA ASP A 268 -12.85 -14.70 -32.03
C ASP A 268 -12.53 -13.36 -31.32
N GLY A 269 -11.29 -12.87 -31.45
CA GLY A 269 -10.82 -11.64 -30.83
C GLY A 269 -10.29 -11.80 -29.41
N THR A 270 -10.41 -12.98 -28.79
CA THR A 270 -9.87 -13.22 -27.44
C THR A 270 -8.35 -13.28 -27.43
N LEU A 271 -7.74 -12.92 -26.30
CA LEU A 271 -6.28 -12.95 -26.12
C LEU A 271 -5.86 -14.18 -25.32
N ALA A 272 -4.95 -14.98 -25.88
CA ALA A 272 -4.37 -16.15 -25.23
C ALA A 272 -2.91 -15.87 -24.85
N LEU A 273 -2.57 -16.03 -23.57
CA LEU A 273 -1.18 -15.92 -23.10
C LEU A 273 -0.34 -17.03 -23.74
N THR A 274 0.71 -16.66 -24.46
CA THR A 274 1.63 -17.62 -25.09
C THR A 274 2.91 -17.78 -24.28
N ASN A 275 3.47 -16.68 -23.78
CA ASN A 275 4.75 -16.67 -23.08
C ASN A 275 4.86 -15.52 -22.07
N THR A 276 5.76 -15.69 -21.10
CA THR A 276 6.17 -14.65 -20.14
C THR A 276 7.67 -14.44 -20.22
N PHE A 277 8.12 -13.20 -20.11
CA PHE A 277 9.54 -12.82 -20.18
C PHE A 277 9.91 -11.86 -19.05
N PRO A 278 11.18 -11.81 -18.62
CA PRO A 278 11.65 -10.77 -17.70
C PRO A 278 11.40 -9.37 -18.27
N ALA A 279 11.12 -8.39 -17.41
CA ALA A 279 10.93 -6.99 -17.80
C ALA A 279 12.13 -6.37 -18.57
N THR A 280 13.31 -6.98 -18.45
CA THR A 280 14.55 -6.55 -19.12
C THR A 280 14.74 -7.14 -20.52
N MET A 281 13.86 -8.03 -20.98
CA MET A 281 14.00 -8.66 -22.30
C MET A 281 13.58 -7.70 -23.43
N MET A 282 14.58 -7.04 -24.02
CA MET A 282 14.37 -6.07 -25.10
C MET A 282 14.29 -6.68 -26.51
N ASN A 283 14.65 -7.97 -26.64
CA ASN A 283 14.57 -8.71 -27.90
C ASN A 283 13.94 -10.08 -27.61
N ILE A 284 12.68 -10.26 -28.00
CA ILE A 284 11.95 -11.51 -27.81
C ILE A 284 12.04 -12.33 -29.10
N PRO A 285 12.56 -13.57 -29.09
CA PRO A 285 12.59 -14.42 -30.29
C PRO A 285 11.18 -14.71 -30.82
N ILE A 286 10.97 -14.59 -32.13
CA ILE A 286 9.65 -14.82 -32.77
C ILE A 286 9.67 -15.95 -33.80
N SER A 287 10.69 -16.81 -33.77
CA SER A 287 10.81 -17.93 -34.71
C SER A 287 9.60 -18.87 -34.63
N GLY A 288 8.82 -18.92 -35.72
CA GLY A 288 7.61 -19.73 -35.82
C GLY A 288 6.34 -19.05 -35.32
N PHE A 289 6.37 -17.75 -35.01
CA PHE A 289 5.18 -16.97 -34.72
C PHE A 289 4.53 -16.50 -36.03
N SER A 290 3.21 -16.53 -36.09
CA SER A 290 2.45 -15.93 -37.18
C SER A 290 1.09 -15.49 -36.67
N GLY A 291 0.63 -14.30 -37.04
CA GLY A 291 -0.64 -13.75 -36.58
C GLY A 291 -0.49 -12.41 -35.87
N THR A 292 -1.49 -12.05 -35.08
CA THR A 292 -1.54 -10.80 -34.33
C THR A 292 -1.24 -11.05 -32.86
N PHE A 293 -0.26 -10.34 -32.32
CA PHE A 293 0.18 -10.44 -30.94
C PHE A 293 0.04 -9.12 -30.20
N TYR A 294 -0.02 -9.18 -28.88
CA TYR A 294 0.03 -8.02 -27.98
C TYR A 294 1.03 -8.32 -26.88
N LEU A 295 1.87 -7.33 -26.56
CA LEU A 295 2.80 -7.41 -25.45
C LEU A 295 2.22 -6.61 -24.28
N ARG A 296 2.11 -7.22 -23.11
CA ARG A 296 1.69 -6.54 -21.88
C ARG A 296 2.87 -6.47 -20.92
N ALA A 297 3.17 -5.27 -20.45
CA ALA A 297 4.03 -5.05 -19.29
C ALA A 297 3.16 -5.15 -18.03
N VAL A 298 3.42 -6.16 -17.21
CA VAL A 298 2.76 -6.35 -15.93
C VAL A 298 3.49 -5.51 -14.88
N GLY A 299 2.78 -4.58 -14.24
CA GLY A 299 3.35 -3.74 -13.18
C GLY A 299 3.69 -4.58 -11.95
N LYS A 300 4.66 -4.10 -11.14
CA LYS A 300 4.85 -4.62 -9.77
C LYS A 300 3.60 -4.39 -8.92
N PRO A 301 3.47 -5.00 -7.72
CA PRO A 301 2.28 -4.83 -6.89
C PRO A 301 1.82 -3.37 -6.79
N PHE A 302 0.52 -3.16 -7.01
CA PHE A 302 -0.18 -1.87 -7.17
C PHE A 302 0.14 -1.04 -8.42
N MET A 303 1.21 -1.30 -9.15
CA MET A 303 1.55 -0.53 -10.35
C MET A 303 0.68 -0.95 -11.54
N LYS A 304 0.29 0.03 -12.36
CA LYS A 304 -0.55 -0.22 -13.54
C LYS A 304 0.17 -1.06 -14.60
N ASN A 305 -0.63 -1.89 -15.28
CA ASN A 305 -0.20 -2.64 -16.45
C ASN A 305 -0.34 -1.79 -17.70
N VAL A 306 0.51 -2.01 -18.71
CA VAL A 306 0.42 -1.35 -20.01
C VAL A 306 0.46 -2.41 -21.11
N ILE A 307 -0.42 -2.28 -22.11
CA ILE A 307 -0.45 -3.16 -23.28
C ILE A 307 0.00 -2.40 -24.53
N SER A 308 0.77 -3.06 -25.39
CA SER A 308 1.21 -2.51 -26.66
C SER A 308 0.05 -2.37 -27.65
N GLN A 309 0.31 -1.65 -28.74
CA GLN A 309 -0.50 -1.80 -29.96
C GLN A 309 -0.36 -3.22 -30.53
N ALA A 310 -1.22 -3.58 -31.49
CA ALA A 310 -1.19 -4.86 -32.17
C ALA A 310 0.14 -5.05 -32.93
N ILE A 311 0.74 -6.24 -32.78
CA ILE A 311 1.99 -6.66 -33.42
C ILE A 311 1.65 -7.74 -34.44
N VAL A 312 1.72 -7.42 -35.72
CA VAL A 312 1.43 -8.38 -36.79
C VAL A 312 2.73 -9.05 -37.24
N VAL A 313 2.79 -10.37 -37.13
CA VAL A 313 3.92 -11.20 -37.56
C VAL A 313 3.50 -12.02 -38.78
N ASP A 314 4.14 -11.77 -39.92
CA ASP A 314 3.86 -12.49 -41.15
C ASP A 314 4.54 -13.87 -41.19
N SER A 315 3.84 -14.83 -41.77
CA SER A 315 4.28 -16.23 -41.96
C SER A 315 5.50 -16.40 -42.87
N LYS A 316 5.97 -15.32 -43.53
CA LYS A 316 7.20 -15.32 -44.34
C LYS A 316 8.48 -15.38 -43.48
N SER A 317 8.35 -15.37 -42.15
CA SER A 317 9.46 -15.32 -41.18
C SER A 317 9.92 -16.71 -40.68
N VAL A 318 9.40 -17.82 -41.22
CA VAL A 318 9.75 -19.18 -40.76
C VAL A 318 11.10 -19.63 -41.33
N ALA A 319 12.20 -19.24 -40.69
CA ALA A 319 13.41 -20.06 -40.70
C ALA A 319 13.16 -21.30 -39.83
N ARG A 320 13.56 -22.48 -40.33
CA ARG A 320 13.33 -23.81 -39.75
C ARG A 320 13.73 -23.89 -38.26
N ARG A 321 12.85 -24.46 -37.43
CA ARG A 321 12.96 -24.67 -35.97
C ARG A 321 14.39 -24.97 -35.46
N GLN A 322 14.84 -24.21 -34.46
CA GLN A 322 15.65 -24.76 -33.37
C GLN A 322 14.77 -24.88 -32.12
N SER A 323 14.84 -26.03 -31.45
CA SER A 323 14.00 -26.35 -30.30
C SER A 323 14.34 -25.44 -29.10
N LEU A 324 13.42 -24.56 -28.72
CA LEU A 324 13.51 -23.84 -27.45
C LEU A 324 13.10 -24.78 -26.31
N ALA A 325 13.98 -24.95 -25.34
CA ALA A 325 13.69 -25.62 -24.09
C ALA A 325 12.59 -24.85 -23.34
N ARG A 326 11.53 -25.56 -22.94
CA ARG A 326 10.43 -25.01 -22.14
C ARG A 326 10.97 -24.51 -20.80
N TYR A 327 10.90 -23.22 -20.57
CA TYR A 327 10.96 -22.69 -19.20
C TYR A 327 9.54 -22.73 -18.61
N GLY A 328 9.46 -23.22 -17.37
CA GLY A 328 8.29 -23.56 -16.54
C GLY A 328 6.90 -23.07 -16.97
N THR A 329 5.98 -24.01 -17.14
CA THR A 329 4.53 -23.76 -17.23
C THR A 329 3.97 -23.37 -15.85
N ALA A 330 3.52 -22.14 -15.68
CA ALA A 330 2.60 -21.77 -14.60
C ALA A 330 1.15 -21.96 -15.07
N SER A 331 0.33 -22.61 -14.24
CA SER A 331 -1.07 -22.94 -14.51
C SER A 331 -1.91 -21.68 -14.73
N GLY A 332 -2.54 -21.58 -15.90
CA GLY A 332 -3.32 -20.42 -16.32
C GLY A 332 -4.59 -20.19 -15.51
N ALA A 333 -4.78 -18.96 -15.05
CA ALA A 333 -6.07 -18.42 -14.67
C ALA A 333 -6.77 -17.87 -15.93
N ARG A 334 -8.00 -18.31 -16.19
CA ARG A 334 -8.89 -17.72 -17.20
C ARG A 334 -9.53 -16.46 -16.61
N ILE A 335 -9.39 -15.32 -17.27
CA ILE A 335 -10.15 -14.11 -16.94
C ILE A 335 -11.37 -14.07 -17.88
N ALA A 336 -12.57 -14.10 -17.30
CA ALA A 336 -13.82 -13.87 -18.02
C ALA A 336 -13.98 -12.37 -18.33
N SER A 337 -14.51 -12.06 -19.51
CA SER A 337 -14.83 -10.69 -19.92
C SER A 337 -15.88 -10.08 -19.00
N GLN A 338 -15.56 -8.97 -18.34
CA GLN A 338 -16.56 -8.11 -17.75
C GLN A 338 -17.31 -7.38 -18.87
N ASN A 339 -18.60 -7.67 -19.01
CA ASN A 339 -19.55 -6.83 -19.73
C ASN A 339 -20.52 -6.24 -18.70
N LYS A 340 -20.47 -4.91 -18.58
CA LYS A 340 -21.40 -3.95 -17.95
C LYS A 340 -21.79 -4.15 -16.49
#